data_AF-A0A4Y8N1T1-F1
#
_entry.id   AF-A0A4Y8N1T1-F1
#
_cell.length_a   1.000
_cell.length_b   1.000
_cell.length_c   1.000
_cell.angle_alpha   90.00
_cell.angle_beta   90.00
_cell.angle_gamma   90.00
#
_symmetry.space_group_name_H-M   'P 1'
#
loop_
_entity.id
_entity.type
_entity.pdbx_description
1 polymer ?
#
loop_
_entity_poly.entity_id
_entity_poly.type
_entity_poly.pdbx_seq_one_letter_code
_entity_poly.pdbx_strand_id
1 'polypeptide(L)' 'MLRAWDHTKLRVDGWTTDTPDMDDEIVTTTGRRYRILDAIWRNGRVRHLVVVVLPPDAAVIGRQFSWCWTPRSKRASPG' A
#
# COMPACT_ATOMS: atom_id res chain seq x y z
N MET A 1 6.84 16.12 2.04
CA MET A 1 6.21 15.40 0.90
C MET A 1 7.22 14.36 0.44
N LEU A 2 6.85 13.08 0.31
CA LEU A 2 7.79 12.06 -0.19
C LEU A 2 8.15 12.38 -1.66
N ARG A 3 9.33 11.98 -2.11
CA ARG A 3 9.83 12.13 -3.50
C ARG A 3 9.84 10.79 -4.21
N ALA A 4 10.03 10.79 -5.52
CA ALA A 4 10.26 9.55 -6.26
C ALA A 4 11.49 8.84 -5.68
N TRP A 5 11.40 7.52 -5.58
CA TRP A 5 12.40 6.62 -4.99
C TRP A 5 12.58 6.71 -3.47
N ASP A 6 11.77 7.52 -2.77
CA ASP A 6 11.76 7.48 -1.30
C ASP A 6 11.20 6.16 -0.79
N HIS A 7 11.90 5.55 0.17
CA HIS A 7 11.40 4.39 0.90
C HIS A 7 10.44 4.86 2.00
N THR A 8 9.29 4.20 2.11
CA THR A 8 8.33 4.49 3.16
C THR A 8 7.56 3.25 3.58
N LYS A 9 6.83 3.38 4.68
CA LYS A 9 6.01 2.32 5.24
C LYS A 9 4.56 2.74 5.17
N LEU A 10 3.76 2.02 4.40
CA LEU A 10 2.32 2.22 4.33
C LEU A 10 1.64 1.30 5.33
N ARG A 11 0.81 1.87 6.20
CA ARG A 11 -0.05 1.07 7.07
C ARG A 11 -1.23 0.57 6.24
N VAL A 12 -1.48 -0.74 6.34
CA VAL A 12 -2.61 -1.37 5.68
C VAL A 12 -3.62 -1.86 6.70
N ASP A 13 -4.90 -1.55 6.48
CA ASP A 13 -6.00 -2.05 7.29
C ASP A 13 -6.97 -2.81 6.39
N GLY A 14 -7.15 -4.11 6.67
CA GLY A 14 -8.07 -4.93 5.88
C GLY A 14 -7.56 -5.32 4.48
N TRP A 15 -6.25 -5.61 4.32
CA TRP A 15 -5.80 -6.32 3.12
C TRP A 15 -6.44 -7.71 3.11
N THR A 16 -7.48 -7.88 2.31
CA THR A 16 -8.31 -9.10 2.20
C THR A 16 -8.27 -9.75 0.83
N THR A 17 -7.61 -9.11 -0.14
CA THR A 17 -7.32 -9.69 -1.45
C THR A 17 -6.12 -10.64 -1.34
N ASP A 18 -5.74 -11.22 -2.48
CA ASP A 18 -4.52 -12.01 -2.59
C ASP A 18 -3.34 -11.32 -1.92
N THR A 19 -2.50 -12.14 -1.29
CA THR A 19 -1.26 -11.71 -0.65
C THR A 19 -0.43 -10.89 -1.64
N PRO A 20 0.02 -9.68 -1.27
CA PRO A 20 0.88 -8.91 -2.14
C PRO A 20 2.25 -9.57 -2.20
N ASP A 21 2.82 -9.61 -3.40
CA ASP A 21 4.18 -10.07 -3.63
C ASP A 21 5.13 -8.88 -3.79
N MET A 22 6.43 -9.18 -3.80
CA MET A 22 7.45 -8.20 -4.17
C MET A 22 7.21 -7.71 -5.61
N ASP A 23 7.53 -6.45 -5.88
CA ASP A 23 7.33 -5.75 -7.16
C ASP A 23 5.87 -5.47 -7.57
N ASP A 24 4.89 -5.98 -6.83
CA ASP A 24 3.51 -5.51 -6.93
C ASP A 24 3.45 -4.01 -6.59
N GLU A 25 2.44 -3.34 -7.13
CA GLU A 25 2.29 -1.90 -7.08
C GLU A 25 1.02 -1.48 -6.36
N ILE A 26 1.12 -0.32 -5.70
CA ILE A 26 0.02 0.30 -5.00
C ILE A 26 -0.25 1.66 -5.63
N VAL A 27 -1.50 1.92 -5.98
CA VAL A 27 -1.95 3.20 -6.51
C VAL A 27 -2.94 3.84 -5.54
N THR A 28 -2.63 5.03 -5.03
CA THR A 28 -3.57 5.77 -4.17
C THR A 28 -4.63 6.48 -5.01
N THR A 29 -5.71 6.90 -4.37
CA THR A 29 -6.77 7.73 -4.98
C THR A 29 -6.24 9.04 -5.57
N THR A 30 -5.13 9.57 -5.07
CA THR A 30 -4.45 10.76 -5.60
C THR A 30 -3.53 10.45 -6.79
N GLY A 31 -3.57 9.23 -7.33
CA GLY A 31 -2.73 8.78 -8.46
C GLY A 31 -1.27 8.49 -8.09
N ARG A 32 -0.93 8.45 -6.79
CA ARG A 32 0.45 8.22 -6.36
C ARG A 32 0.77 6.74 -6.38
N ARG A 33 1.90 6.39 -6.98
CA ARG A 33 2.33 5.00 -7.20
C ARG A 33 3.45 4.62 -6.25
N TYR A 34 3.39 3.38 -5.78
CA TYR A 34 4.40 2.78 -4.93
C TYR A 34 4.66 1.35 -5.39
N ARG A 35 5.90 0.88 -5.27
CA ARG A 35 6.24 -0.53 -5.46
C ARG A 35 6.48 -1.19 -4.11
N ILE A 36 5.92 -2.37 -3.93
CA ILE A 36 6.07 -3.20 -2.74
C ILE A 36 7.46 -3.84 -2.77
N LEU A 37 8.20 -3.60 -1.69
CA LEU A 37 9.48 -4.23 -1.44
C LEU A 37 9.35 -5.38 -0.44
N ASP A 38 8.46 -5.22 0.55
CA ASP A 38 8.21 -6.24 1.58
C ASP A 38 6.84 -6.02 2.25
N ALA A 39 6.31 -7.09 2.85
CA ALA A 39 5.07 -7.09 3.61
C ALA A 39 5.31 -7.49 5.07
N ILE A 40 4.90 -6.61 6.00
CA ILE A 40 5.00 -6.87 7.43
C ILE A 40 3.68 -7.43 7.94
N TRP A 41 3.74 -8.67 8.42
CA TRP A 41 2.60 -9.44 8.91
C TRP A 41 2.42 -9.31 10.42
N ARG A 42 1.17 -9.37 10.87
CA ARG A 42 0.82 -9.53 12.27
C ARG A 42 -0.45 -10.36 12.39
N ASN A 43 -0.41 -11.43 13.17
CA ASN A 43 -1.54 -12.35 13.38
C ASN A 43 -2.13 -12.87 12.06
N GLY A 44 -1.27 -13.28 11.11
CA GLY A 44 -1.69 -13.83 9.81
C GLY A 44 -2.30 -12.82 8.83
N ARG A 45 -2.21 -11.51 9.11
CA ARG A 45 -2.68 -10.45 8.20
C ARG A 45 -1.57 -9.45 7.92
N VAL A 46 -1.50 -8.95 6.70
CA VAL A 46 -0.62 -7.83 6.36
C VAL A 46 -1.04 -6.61 7.17
N ARG A 47 -0.09 -5.97 7.84
CA ARG A 47 -0.31 -4.73 8.63
C ARG A 47 0.40 -3.53 8.07
N HIS A 48 1.55 -3.74 7.45
CA HIS A 48 2.25 -2.68 6.75
C HIS A 48 2.93 -3.22 5.51
N LEU A 49 3.12 -2.34 4.53
CA LEU A 49 3.92 -2.59 3.35
C LEU A 49 5.12 -1.66 3.39
N VAL A 50 6.30 -2.24 3.20
CA VAL A 50 7.51 -1.49 2.91
C VAL A 50 7.51 -1.24 1.42
N VAL A 51 7.57 0.03 1.04
CA VAL A 51 7.39 0.42 -0.35
C VAL A 51 8.41 1.48 -0.75
N VAL A 52 8.62 1.60 -2.05
CA VAL A 52 9.31 2.73 -2.67
C VAL A 52 8.34 3.54 -3.50
N VAL A 53 8.42 4.87 -3.43
CA VAL A 53 7.60 5.76 -4.27
C VAL A 53 8.07 5.64 -5.71
N LEU A 54 7.15 5.38 -6.64
CA LEU A 54 7.45 5.39 -8.07
C LEU A 54 7.19 6.79 -8.67
N PRO A 55 8.01 7.23 -9.63
CA PRO A 55 7.65 8.38 -10.46
C PRO A 55 6.42 8.03 -11.34
N PRO A 56 5.66 9.04 -11.81
CA PRO A 56 4.38 8.81 -12.51
C PRO A 56 4.53 7.96 -13.78
N ASP A 57 5.66 8.10 -14.46
CA ASP A 57 6.03 7.48 -15.73
C ASP A 57 6.76 6.13 -15.58
N ALA A 58 6.97 5.65 -14.35
CA ALA A 58 7.60 4.35 -14.14
C ALA A 58 6.81 3.22 -14.82
N ALA A 59 7.52 2.29 -15.48
CA ALA A 59 6.91 1.10 -16.03
C ALA A 59 6.21 0.27 -14.93
N VAL A 60 5.02 -0.23 -15.25
CA VAL A 60 4.30 -1.18 -14.38
C VAL A 60 4.95 -2.55 -14.53
N ILE A 61 5.33 -3.18 -13.42
CA ILE A 61 5.97 -4.51 -13.44
C ILE A 61 5.04 -5.59 -12.87
N GLY A 62 4.56 -5.40 -11.65
CA GLY A 62 3.67 -6.34 -10.97
C GLY A 62 2.19 -6.00 -11.10
N ARG A 63 1.37 -6.64 -10.25
CA ARG A 63 -0.07 -6.34 -10.15
C ARG A 63 -0.27 -4.98 -9.51
N GLN A 64 -1.33 -4.28 -9.89
CA GLN A 64 -1.70 -3.01 -9.26
C GLN A 64 -2.88 -3.17 -8.30
N PHE A 65 -2.68 -2.71 -7.07
CA PHE A 65 -3.70 -2.63 -6.04
C PHE A 65 -4.12 -1.18 -5.79
N SER A 66 -5.43 -0.93 -5.78
CA SER A 66 -5.97 0.37 -5.38
C SER A 66 -5.93 0.53 -3.86
N TRP A 67 -5.24 1.56 -3.39
CA TRP A 67 -5.10 1.88 -1.97
C TRP A 67 -6.07 2.96 -1.52
N CYS A 68 -7.06 2.55 -0.75
CA CYS A 68 -7.94 3.45 -0.03
C CYS A 68 -7.53 3.46 1.45
N TRP A 69 -7.04 4.60 1.93
CA TRP A 69 -6.95 4.81 3.38
C TRP A 69 -8.38 4.81 3.94
N THR A 70 -8.74 3.83 4.76
CA THR A 70 -9.88 4.01 5.67
C THR A 70 -9.43 4.97 6.76
N PRO A 71 -9.94 6.22 6.81
CA PRO A 71 -9.54 7.16 7.85
C PRO A 71 -9.95 6.60 9.20
N ARG A 72 -9.11 6.82 10.21
CA ARG A 72 -9.28 6.33 11.60
C ARG A 72 -10.60 6.78 12.26
N SER A 73 -11.36 7.67 11.64
CA SER A 73 -12.65 8.21 12.11
C SER A 73 -13.86 7.30 11.86
N LYS A 74 -13.79 6.27 11.00
CA LYS A 74 -14.89 5.27 10.86
C LYS A 74 -14.82 4.11 11.86
N ARG A 75 -14.02 4.25 12.94
CA ARG A 75 -13.92 3.28 14.03
C ARG A 75 -14.71 3.71 15.27
N ALA A 76 -15.94 4.16 15.07
CA ALA A 76 -16.99 4.30 16.08
C ALA A 76 -18.30 3.97 15.36
N SER A 77 -19.18 3.06 15.74
CA SER A 77 -19.27 1.95 16.70
C SER A 77 -20.35 1.03 16.07
N PRO A 78 -20.33 -0.30 16.22
CA PRO A 78 -21.57 -1.06 15.99
C PRO A 78 -22.58 -0.60 17.05
N GLY A 79 -23.78 -0.25 16.61
CA GLY A 79 -24.93 -0.05 17.51
C GLY A 79 -25.39 -1.37 18.12
#